data_AF-A0A7S2GA40-F1
#
_entry.id   AF-A0A7S2GA40-F1
#
_cell.length_a   1.000
_cell.length_b   1.000
_cell.length_c   1.000
_cell.angle_alpha   90.00
_cell.angle_beta   90.00
_cell.angle_gamma   90.00
#
_symmetry.space_group_name_H-M   'P 1'
#
loop_
_entity.id
_entity.type
_entity.pdbx_description
1 polymer ?
#
loop_
_entity_poly.entity_id
_entity_poly.type
_entity_poly.pdbx_seq_one_letter_code
_entity_poly.pdbx_strand_id
1 'polypeptide(L)'
;MRFSYLSAVVLVAYAEIFSVAGDDALKEDEEDYPWRILDRIDEIHDDVDWPEWIADQEDDHEDLTLSGFESWHILRNESTARPPIVLLPGMASSRLVNWREKHCAFLNSIRPKDVVWLNLGKLVETRTFDPKCWLECMKLDPGGKDLSVNISVPSRTEKRPKSQCALRPAEGLDAVSVLAPGVVSGRLSRVFEPLIDLLVSHLRYEGGRSLFGIGYDWRLSPRRMQERDGTFSKLKAVIERAVELNQRPAVIMAHSMGNLMVGYFVDWLYKKIGSRAEWRAWIGRHIFSYVALGAPLLGAAGALKPSVSGETFGLQLTEEQARSMELTFDSTHWLNPRRTTSRRHRLTRGNWPKDLIRIRPHSRSNRTVAFGIDDVANGGLFRWLKQDAMKMDSIDEELRLAIGNKHSALRREFWEDPVGNPMKGPVQRPPFKHVIAAYGVDVPTDVAYRYVRDNARPWQFLLEESLVETEQGGVWANRHLTDSSQ
;
A
#
# COMPACT_ATOMS: atom_id res chain seq x y z
N MET A 1 4.01 12.06 -14.01
CA MET A 1 3.69 10.62 -14.23
C MET A 1 4.64 9.79 -13.39
N ARG A 2 4.19 9.30 -12.22
CA ARG A 2 4.97 8.42 -11.30
C ARG A 2 4.28 7.05 -11.08
N PHE A 3 3.41 6.64 -12.00
CA PHE A 3 2.78 5.31 -11.95
C PHE A 3 3.68 4.19 -12.52
N SER A 4 4.73 4.55 -13.27
CA SER A 4 5.65 3.62 -13.95
C SER A 4 6.63 2.89 -13.00
N TYR A 5 6.83 3.40 -11.78
CA TYR A 5 7.74 2.81 -10.79
C TYR A 5 7.21 1.50 -10.19
N LEU A 6 5.87 1.34 -10.12
CA LEU A 6 5.28 0.09 -9.64
C LEU A 6 5.68 -1.08 -10.54
N SER A 7 5.69 -0.89 -11.87
CA SER A 7 5.99 -1.94 -12.84
C SER A 7 7.45 -2.40 -12.80
N ALA A 8 8.40 -1.50 -12.51
CA ALA A 8 9.83 -1.81 -12.46
C ALA A 8 10.25 -2.55 -11.17
N VAL A 9 9.72 -2.14 -10.01
CA VAL A 9 9.98 -2.84 -8.73
C VAL A 9 9.31 -4.21 -8.70
N VAL A 10 8.14 -4.31 -9.34
CA VAL A 10 7.46 -5.56 -9.68
C VAL A 10 8.44 -6.40 -10.51
N LEU A 11 8.91 -5.93 -11.68
CA LEU A 11 9.87 -6.65 -12.55
C LEU A 11 11.17 -7.12 -11.86
N VAL A 12 11.86 -6.28 -11.08
CA VAL A 12 13.11 -6.65 -10.36
C VAL A 12 12.84 -7.69 -9.26
N ALA A 13 11.70 -7.59 -8.57
CA ALA A 13 11.30 -8.63 -7.65
C ALA A 13 10.93 -9.95 -8.37
N TYR A 14 10.36 -9.89 -9.57
CA TYR A 14 10.12 -11.09 -10.39
C TYR A 14 11.41 -11.74 -10.85
N ALA A 15 12.45 -10.95 -11.08
CA ALA A 15 13.76 -11.47 -11.40
C ALA A 15 14.32 -12.21 -10.16
N GLU A 16 14.41 -11.61 -8.96
CA GLU A 16 14.93 -12.28 -7.74
C GLU A 16 14.10 -13.49 -7.24
N ILE A 17 12.76 -13.46 -7.34
CA ILE A 17 11.89 -14.59 -6.93
C ILE A 17 12.02 -15.78 -7.87
N PHE A 18 12.35 -15.53 -9.14
CA PHE A 18 12.61 -16.53 -10.15
C PHE A 18 14.11 -16.70 -10.44
N SER A 19 14.96 -16.03 -9.65
CA SER A 19 16.43 -16.01 -9.69
C SER A 19 17.06 -16.70 -8.46
N VAL A 20 16.47 -17.84 -8.10
CA VAL A 20 17.27 -19.07 -8.02
C VAL A 20 17.44 -19.59 -9.47
N ALA A 21 18.05 -18.71 -10.28
CA ALA A 21 18.32 -18.68 -11.72
C ALA A 21 18.11 -17.27 -12.32
N GLY A 22 18.95 -16.31 -11.89
CA GLY A 22 19.45 -15.15 -12.66
C GLY A 22 18.54 -13.95 -12.93
N ASP A 23 18.80 -12.88 -12.19
CA ASP A 23 18.51 -11.44 -12.42
C ASP A 23 19.34 -10.88 -13.60
N ASP A 24 19.15 -9.70 -14.19
CA ASP A 24 18.50 -8.46 -13.72
C ASP A 24 18.29 -7.45 -14.88
N ALA A 25 17.37 -6.53 -14.60
CA ALA A 25 17.22 -5.14 -15.02
C ALA A 25 17.13 -4.72 -16.53
N LEU A 26 16.60 -3.51 -16.70
CA LEU A 26 16.36 -2.71 -17.91
C LEU A 26 16.45 -1.28 -17.33
N LYS A 27 17.18 -0.30 -17.87
CA LYS A 27 17.14 0.20 -19.24
C LYS A 27 18.38 1.07 -19.50
N GLU A 28 19.12 0.77 -20.55
CA GLU A 28 19.43 1.72 -21.62
C GLU A 28 19.86 0.88 -22.82
N ASP A 29 19.19 1.16 -23.94
CA ASP A 29 19.04 0.39 -25.17
C ASP A 29 18.38 -0.99 -25.02
N GLU A 30 17.19 -1.14 -25.60
CA GLU A 30 16.26 -2.28 -25.50
C GLU A 30 16.82 -3.64 -26.00
N GLU A 31 18.12 -3.75 -26.29
CA GLU A 31 18.77 -4.93 -26.87
C GLU A 31 19.96 -5.53 -26.07
N ASP A 32 20.53 -4.85 -25.06
CA ASP A 32 21.88 -5.23 -24.53
C ASP A 32 21.97 -5.64 -23.03
N TYR A 33 20.85 -5.71 -22.31
CA TYR A 33 20.85 -5.93 -20.85
C TYR A 33 21.28 -7.32 -20.30
N PRO A 34 21.07 -8.46 -21.01
CA PRO A 34 21.33 -9.78 -20.42
C PRO A 34 22.81 -10.17 -20.19
N TRP A 35 23.77 -9.52 -20.84
CA TRP A 35 25.16 -10.01 -20.90
C TRP A 35 26.09 -9.48 -19.80
N ARG A 36 25.79 -8.31 -19.21
CA ARG A 36 26.67 -7.62 -18.23
C ARG A 36 26.53 -8.09 -16.78
N ILE A 37 25.54 -8.91 -16.48
CA ILE A 37 25.22 -9.36 -15.12
C ILE A 37 25.99 -10.64 -14.77
N LEU A 38 26.32 -11.43 -15.78
CA LEU A 38 27.15 -12.62 -15.64
C LEU A 38 28.59 -12.26 -15.24
N ASP A 39 29.16 -11.17 -15.79
CA ASP A 39 30.52 -10.70 -15.46
C ASP A 39 30.69 -10.28 -13.98
N ARG A 40 29.61 -9.86 -13.30
CA ARG A 40 29.65 -9.46 -11.87
C ARG A 40 29.46 -10.62 -10.90
N ILE A 41 28.88 -11.73 -11.35
CA ILE A 41 28.69 -12.93 -10.53
C ILE A 41 30.04 -13.63 -10.34
N ASP A 42 30.91 -13.63 -11.35
CA ASP A 42 32.25 -14.21 -11.28
C ASP A 42 33.16 -13.45 -10.29
N GLU A 43 33.03 -12.12 -10.17
CA GLU A 43 33.79 -11.32 -9.19
C GLU A 43 33.35 -11.53 -7.72
N ILE A 44 32.09 -11.89 -7.47
CA ILE A 44 31.55 -12.08 -6.11
C ILE A 44 31.84 -13.49 -5.58
N HIS A 45 31.96 -14.48 -6.47
CA HIS A 45 32.25 -15.86 -6.10
C HIS A 45 33.66 -16.03 -5.49
N ASP A 46 34.61 -15.16 -5.85
CA ASP A 46 36.01 -15.26 -5.43
C ASP A 46 36.32 -14.59 -4.06
N ASP A 47 35.37 -13.84 -3.46
CA ASP A 47 35.63 -12.96 -2.31
C ASP A 47 34.92 -13.36 -0.99
N VAL A 48 34.27 -14.53 -0.93
CA VAL A 48 33.49 -14.96 0.25
C VAL A 48 33.99 -16.30 0.83
N ASP A 49 34.61 -16.24 2.02
CA ASP A 49 34.89 -17.42 2.85
C ASP A 49 33.59 -18.00 3.44
N TRP A 50 33.18 -19.17 2.94
CA TRP A 50 31.98 -19.88 3.39
C TRP A 50 32.23 -20.72 4.66
N PRO A 51 31.25 -20.84 5.60
CA PRO A 51 31.40 -21.67 6.80
C PRO A 51 31.48 -23.18 6.50
N GLU A 52 32.40 -23.88 7.16
CA GLU A 52 32.82 -25.29 6.98
C GLU A 52 31.72 -26.37 6.96
N TRP A 53 30.46 -26.09 7.33
CA TRP A 53 29.38 -27.09 7.23
C TRP A 53 28.72 -27.15 5.84
N ILE A 54 29.14 -26.28 4.91
CA ILE A 54 28.86 -26.40 3.48
C ILE A 54 29.95 -27.24 2.77
N ALA A 55 31.13 -27.43 3.38
CA ALA A 55 32.30 -28.06 2.75
C ALA A 55 32.28 -29.61 2.70
N ASP A 56 31.31 -30.27 3.34
CA ASP A 56 31.29 -31.73 3.49
C ASP A 56 30.45 -32.48 2.43
N GLN A 57 30.11 -31.84 1.31
CA GLN A 57 29.49 -32.52 0.16
C GLN A 57 30.19 -32.18 -1.16
N GLU A 58 31.50 -32.44 -1.22
CA GLU A 58 32.25 -32.62 -2.47
C GLU A 58 32.48 -34.11 -2.71
N ASP A 59 31.77 -34.68 -3.68
CA ASP A 59 32.36 -35.43 -4.80
C ASP A 59 31.25 -35.99 -5.69
N ASP A 60 31.02 -35.30 -6.82
CA ASP A 60 30.92 -35.87 -8.18
C ASP A 60 30.78 -34.69 -9.15
N HIS A 61 31.91 -34.03 -9.44
CA HIS A 61 32.03 -33.07 -10.52
C HIS A 61 32.14 -33.81 -11.87
N GLU A 62 31.03 -33.91 -12.61
CA GLU A 62 31.04 -34.14 -14.05
C GLU A 62 30.39 -32.94 -14.77
N ASP A 63 31.21 -32.25 -15.58
CA ASP A 63 30.92 -31.31 -16.67
C ASP A 63 29.55 -30.58 -16.67
N LEU A 64 29.56 -29.35 -16.14
CA LEU A 64 28.48 -28.34 -16.31
C LEU A 64 28.49 -27.65 -17.69
N THR A 65 28.91 -28.36 -18.74
CA THR A 65 28.65 -27.93 -20.12
C THR A 65 27.62 -28.87 -20.72
N LEU A 66 26.45 -28.32 -21.11
CA LEU A 66 25.30 -28.99 -21.77
C LEU A 66 24.08 -29.42 -20.92
N SER A 67 23.97 -29.11 -19.63
CA SER A 67 22.74 -29.41 -18.85
C SER A 67 21.69 -28.28 -18.82
N GLY A 68 22.05 -27.06 -19.24
CA GLY A 68 21.16 -25.88 -19.23
C GLY A 68 19.95 -25.95 -20.17
N PHE A 69 19.92 -26.90 -21.11
CA PHE A 69 18.75 -27.13 -21.97
C PHE A 69 17.70 -28.06 -21.31
N GLU A 70 18.10 -28.96 -20.40
CA GLU A 70 17.17 -29.89 -19.76
C GLU A 70 16.36 -29.25 -18.61
N SER A 71 16.89 -28.21 -17.96
CA SER A 71 16.20 -27.49 -16.88
C SER A 71 14.94 -26.74 -17.36
N TRP A 72 14.92 -26.29 -18.62
CA TRP A 72 13.74 -25.72 -19.27
C TRP A 72 12.67 -26.77 -19.61
N HIS A 73 13.07 -28.02 -19.83
CA HIS A 73 12.14 -29.13 -20.03
C HIS A 73 11.42 -29.54 -18.75
N ILE A 74 12.02 -29.32 -17.57
CA ILE A 74 11.38 -29.59 -16.26
C ILE A 74 10.30 -28.55 -15.93
N LEU A 75 10.47 -27.27 -16.30
CA LEU A 75 9.42 -26.24 -16.20
C LEU A 75 8.26 -26.43 -17.20
N ARG A 76 8.49 -27.24 -18.24
CA ARG A 76 7.50 -27.74 -19.20
C ARG A 76 6.94 -29.10 -18.84
N ASN A 77 7.31 -29.71 -17.71
CA ASN A 77 6.74 -30.99 -17.33
C ASN A 77 5.22 -30.83 -17.11
N GLU A 78 4.45 -31.30 -18.08
CA GLU A 78 3.01 -31.08 -18.25
C GLU A 78 2.17 -31.66 -17.10
N SER A 79 2.82 -32.40 -16.19
CA SER A 79 2.17 -33.26 -15.19
C SER A 79 2.07 -32.67 -13.79
N THR A 80 2.68 -31.52 -13.47
CA THR A 80 2.63 -30.97 -12.10
C THR A 80 1.82 -29.67 -12.01
N ALA A 81 0.72 -29.73 -11.25
CA ALA A 81 -0.06 -28.53 -10.90
C ALA A 81 0.85 -27.48 -10.23
N ARG A 82 0.78 -26.22 -10.67
CA ARG A 82 1.61 -25.14 -10.12
C ARG A 82 1.07 -24.66 -8.77
N PRO A 83 1.92 -24.19 -7.84
CA PRO A 83 1.44 -23.51 -6.65
C PRO A 83 0.55 -22.31 -7.03
N PRO A 84 -0.68 -22.21 -6.50
CA PRO A 84 -1.54 -21.10 -6.85
C PRO A 84 -1.02 -19.79 -6.26
N ILE A 85 -1.22 -18.68 -6.96
CA ILE A 85 -0.77 -17.34 -6.54
C ILE A 85 -1.98 -16.51 -6.11
N VAL A 86 -1.86 -15.86 -4.94
CA VAL A 86 -2.83 -14.89 -4.42
C VAL A 86 -2.18 -13.52 -4.35
N LEU A 87 -2.69 -12.57 -5.15
CA LEU A 87 -2.20 -11.20 -5.26
C LEU A 87 -2.93 -10.26 -4.29
N LEU A 88 -2.15 -9.55 -3.48
CA LEU A 88 -2.61 -8.52 -2.55
C LEU A 88 -2.04 -7.14 -2.95
N PRO A 89 -2.87 -6.24 -3.50
CA PRO A 89 -2.42 -4.93 -3.97
C PRO A 89 -2.09 -3.99 -2.82
N GLY A 90 -1.49 -2.84 -3.16
CA GLY A 90 -1.21 -1.76 -2.21
C GLY A 90 -2.40 -0.81 -1.98
N MET A 91 -2.13 0.29 -1.27
CA MET A 91 -3.09 1.38 -1.12
C MET A 91 -3.50 1.92 -2.49
N ALA A 92 -4.79 2.21 -2.65
CA ALA A 92 -5.35 2.76 -3.89
C ALA A 92 -5.14 1.90 -5.15
N SER A 93 -4.74 0.63 -4.98
CA SER A 93 -4.34 -0.27 -6.07
C SER A 93 -5.36 -1.39 -6.34
N SER A 94 -6.62 -1.17 -5.93
CA SER A 94 -7.76 -2.00 -6.37
C SER A 94 -9.00 -1.14 -6.59
N ARG A 95 -9.87 -1.56 -7.51
CA ARG A 95 -11.06 -0.80 -7.89
C ARG A 95 -12.09 -0.71 -6.76
N LEU A 96 -12.78 0.43 -6.67
CA LEU A 96 -13.97 0.62 -5.83
C LEU A 96 -15.20 0.83 -6.72
N VAL A 97 -16.26 0.07 -6.44
CA VAL A 97 -17.52 0.08 -7.16
C VAL A 97 -18.61 0.62 -6.26
N ASN A 98 -19.45 1.50 -6.79
CA ASN A 98 -20.58 2.06 -6.06
C ASN A 98 -21.82 1.16 -6.15
N TRP A 99 -22.62 1.11 -5.09
CA TRP A 99 -23.84 0.29 -5.02
C TRP A 99 -25.10 1.09 -4.67
N ARG A 100 -25.03 2.43 -4.72
CA ARG A 100 -26.18 3.32 -4.49
C ARG A 100 -26.27 4.43 -5.55
N GLU A 101 -27.45 4.98 -5.77
CA GLU A 101 -27.59 6.15 -6.62
C GLU A 101 -27.11 7.40 -5.85
N LYS A 102 -26.13 8.12 -6.41
CA LYS A 102 -25.78 9.47 -5.96
C LYS A 102 -26.14 10.47 -7.04
N HIS A 103 -27.11 11.32 -6.73
CA HIS A 103 -27.46 12.45 -7.57
C HIS A 103 -26.39 13.54 -7.47
N CYS A 104 -25.85 13.92 -8.62
CA CYS A 104 -24.85 14.96 -8.78
C CYS A 104 -25.36 16.05 -9.74
N ALA A 105 -24.62 17.14 -9.92
CA ALA A 105 -25.07 18.22 -10.79
C ALA A 105 -25.17 17.74 -12.25
N PHE A 106 -26.22 18.18 -12.96
CA PHE A 106 -26.51 17.82 -14.35
C PHE A 106 -26.65 16.30 -14.58
N LEU A 107 -26.03 15.76 -15.65
CA LEU A 107 -26.09 14.33 -16.03
C LEU A 107 -24.97 13.48 -15.39
N ASN A 108 -24.26 14.00 -14.38
CA ASN A 108 -23.04 13.40 -13.85
C ASN A 108 -23.24 12.52 -12.61
N SER A 109 -24.47 12.07 -12.36
CA SER A 109 -24.80 11.21 -11.23
C SER A 109 -23.94 9.94 -11.23
N ILE A 110 -23.53 9.50 -10.04
CA ILE A 110 -22.79 8.24 -9.86
C ILE A 110 -23.83 7.15 -9.61
N ARG A 111 -23.91 6.19 -10.52
CA ARG A 111 -24.94 5.15 -10.53
C ARG A 111 -24.47 3.91 -9.78
N PRO A 112 -25.39 3.02 -9.41
CA PRO A 112 -25.03 1.68 -8.98
C PRO A 112 -24.20 0.96 -10.06
N LYS A 113 -23.18 0.22 -9.62
CA LYS A 113 -22.18 -0.51 -10.40
C LYS A 113 -21.13 0.34 -11.12
N ASP A 114 -21.20 1.66 -11.04
CA ASP A 114 -20.14 2.51 -11.57
C ASP A 114 -18.83 2.26 -10.80
N VAL A 115 -17.74 2.08 -11.54
CA VAL A 115 -16.38 2.13 -10.98
C VAL A 115 -16.11 3.58 -10.61
N VAL A 116 -15.94 3.86 -9.32
CA VAL A 116 -15.64 5.20 -8.79
C VAL A 116 -14.15 5.39 -8.63
N TRP A 117 -13.44 4.31 -8.28
CA TRP A 117 -11.99 4.26 -8.25
C TRP A 117 -11.48 3.15 -9.17
N LEU A 118 -10.66 3.40 -10.20
CA LEU A 118 -10.26 4.71 -10.73
C LEU A 118 -11.18 5.12 -11.88
N ASN A 119 -11.71 6.33 -11.84
CA ASN A 119 -12.51 6.91 -12.92
C ASN A 119 -11.97 8.29 -13.32
N LEU A 120 -11.20 8.33 -14.41
CA LEU A 120 -10.53 9.56 -14.86
C LEU A 120 -11.52 10.64 -15.32
N GLY A 121 -12.66 10.25 -15.91
CA GLY A 121 -13.71 11.19 -16.29
C GLY A 121 -14.26 11.91 -15.06
N LYS A 122 -14.61 11.16 -14.01
CA LYS A 122 -15.08 11.73 -12.73
C LYS A 122 -14.04 12.62 -12.05
N LEU A 123 -12.76 12.31 -12.17
CA LEU A 123 -11.69 13.18 -11.67
C LEU A 123 -11.60 14.51 -12.42
N VAL A 124 -11.80 14.51 -13.75
CA VAL A 124 -11.85 15.75 -14.55
C VAL A 124 -13.10 16.57 -14.21
N GLU A 125 -14.25 15.94 -14.04
CA GLU A 125 -15.50 16.59 -13.58
C GLU A 125 -15.32 17.25 -12.20
N THR A 126 -14.58 16.60 -11.29
CA THR A 126 -14.25 17.11 -9.95
C THR A 126 -13.41 18.39 -9.98
N ARG A 127 -12.65 18.63 -11.03
CA ARG A 127 -11.86 19.86 -11.17
C ARG A 127 -12.65 21.00 -11.82
N THR A 128 -13.74 20.70 -12.51
CA THR A 128 -14.38 21.63 -13.46
C THR A 128 -15.75 22.11 -12.97
N PHE A 129 -16.77 21.26 -13.02
CA PHE A 129 -18.16 21.68 -12.81
C PHE A 129 -18.91 20.92 -11.71
N ASP A 130 -18.35 19.85 -11.15
CA ASP A 130 -18.89 19.20 -9.95
C ASP A 130 -17.80 18.84 -8.93
N PRO A 131 -17.27 19.83 -8.21
CA PRO A 131 -16.10 19.65 -7.36
C PRO A 131 -16.35 18.83 -6.10
N LYS A 132 -17.60 18.49 -5.78
CA LYS A 132 -17.96 17.79 -4.54
C LYS A 132 -18.46 16.37 -4.79
N CYS A 133 -19.12 16.09 -5.90
CA CYS A 133 -19.78 14.79 -6.14
C CYS A 133 -18.86 13.58 -5.92
N TRP A 134 -17.73 13.50 -6.62
CA TRP A 134 -16.83 12.35 -6.47
C TRP A 134 -16.13 12.33 -5.10
N LEU A 135 -15.70 13.50 -4.60
CA LEU A 135 -15.05 13.63 -3.29
C LEU A 135 -15.95 13.12 -2.16
N GLU A 136 -17.23 13.48 -2.17
CA GLU A 136 -18.21 13.03 -1.17
C GLU A 136 -18.43 11.50 -1.22
N CYS A 137 -18.27 10.84 -2.38
CA CYS A 137 -18.31 9.37 -2.45
C CYS A 137 -17.04 8.72 -1.92
N MET A 138 -15.89 9.36 -2.17
CA MET A 138 -14.61 8.83 -1.74
C MET A 138 -14.38 9.00 -0.25
N LYS A 139 -14.86 10.08 0.36
CA LYS A 139 -14.76 10.32 1.81
C LYS A 139 -15.46 9.23 2.63
N LEU A 140 -14.83 8.85 3.75
CA LEU A 140 -15.49 8.09 4.81
C LEU A 140 -16.20 9.04 5.77
N ASP A 141 -17.28 8.59 6.41
CA ASP A 141 -17.93 9.39 7.45
C ASP A 141 -16.92 9.69 8.58
N PRO A 142 -16.92 10.90 9.15
CA PRO A 142 -16.13 11.27 10.33
C PRO A 142 -16.17 10.28 11.52
N GLY A 143 -17.23 9.49 11.70
CA GLY A 143 -17.27 8.39 12.68
C GLY A 143 -16.49 7.14 12.27
N GLY A 144 -15.92 7.11 11.08
CA GLY A 144 -15.42 5.91 10.42
C GLY A 144 -16.51 4.90 10.02
N LYS A 145 -17.77 5.24 10.29
CA LYS A 145 -18.91 4.40 9.95
C LYS A 145 -19.20 4.61 8.48
N ASP A 146 -19.05 3.58 7.68
CA ASP A 146 -19.64 3.63 6.36
C ASP A 146 -21.16 3.78 6.52
N LEU A 147 -21.68 4.95 6.14
CA LEU A 147 -23.10 5.29 6.15
C LEU A 147 -23.92 4.39 5.21
N SER A 148 -23.28 3.53 4.43
CA SER A 148 -23.95 2.43 3.72
C SER A 148 -24.45 1.30 4.64
N VAL A 149 -24.00 1.23 5.90
CA VAL A 149 -24.36 0.15 6.85
C VAL A 149 -25.57 0.50 7.73
N ASN A 150 -25.91 1.79 7.90
CA ASN A 150 -27.19 2.15 8.52
C ASN A 150 -28.33 1.92 7.53
N ILE A 151 -28.76 0.66 7.44
CA ILE A 151 -30.03 0.22 6.85
C ILE A 151 -31.16 0.56 7.84
N SER A 152 -31.26 1.82 8.25
CA SER A 152 -32.52 2.32 8.78
C SER A 152 -33.27 2.82 7.56
N VAL A 153 -34.39 2.16 7.25
CA VAL A 153 -35.44 2.68 6.35
C VAL A 153 -35.55 4.18 6.62
N PRO A 154 -35.48 5.07 5.61
CA PRO A 154 -35.60 6.50 5.86
C PRO A 154 -36.91 6.72 6.61
N SER A 155 -36.82 7.19 7.85
CA SER A 155 -38.01 7.69 8.52
C SER A 155 -38.61 8.75 7.59
N ARG A 156 -39.94 8.78 7.45
CA ARG A 156 -40.69 9.72 6.58
C ARG A 156 -40.42 11.21 6.91
N THR A 157 -39.59 11.47 7.93
CA THR A 157 -39.11 12.78 8.41
C THR A 157 -37.63 13.08 8.13
N GLU A 158 -36.80 12.12 7.69
CA GLU A 158 -35.39 12.39 7.30
C GLU A 158 -35.31 12.87 5.84
N LYS A 159 -35.10 14.17 5.65
CA LYS A 159 -35.13 14.78 4.31
C LYS A 159 -34.00 14.35 3.36
N ARG A 160 -32.91 13.69 3.82
CA ARG A 160 -31.85 13.10 2.98
C ARG A 160 -31.08 11.98 3.72
N PRO A 161 -30.74 10.84 3.09
CA PRO A 161 -29.86 9.84 3.70
C PRO A 161 -28.46 10.42 3.95
N LYS A 162 -27.85 10.04 5.08
CA LYS A 162 -26.56 10.58 5.55
C LYS A 162 -25.36 10.27 4.63
N SER A 163 -25.35 9.14 3.88
CA SER A 163 -24.52 8.99 2.67
C SER A 163 -25.35 8.62 1.46
N GLN A 164 -24.96 9.21 0.33
CA GLN A 164 -25.54 8.93 -0.98
C GLN A 164 -24.72 7.90 -1.78
N CYS A 165 -23.58 7.45 -1.26
CA CYS A 165 -22.69 6.48 -1.90
C CYS A 165 -22.51 5.23 -1.03
N ALA A 166 -22.30 4.07 -1.68
CA ALA A 166 -21.98 2.81 -1.02
C ALA A 166 -20.86 2.11 -1.79
N LEU A 167 -19.63 2.53 -1.52
CA LEU A 167 -18.47 1.96 -2.19
C LEU A 167 -18.09 0.61 -1.57
N ARG A 168 -17.81 -0.37 -2.43
CA ARG A 168 -17.31 -1.70 -2.08
C ARG A 168 -16.12 -2.05 -2.99
N PRO A 169 -15.17 -2.87 -2.52
CA PRO A 169 -14.10 -3.35 -3.39
C PRO A 169 -14.68 -4.14 -4.56
N ALA A 170 -14.07 -3.97 -5.74
CA ALA A 170 -14.29 -4.91 -6.84
C ALA A 170 -13.68 -6.28 -6.50
N GLU A 171 -14.15 -7.30 -7.21
CA GLU A 171 -13.82 -8.70 -6.94
C GLU A 171 -12.88 -9.31 -7.99
N GLY A 172 -12.10 -10.30 -7.58
CA GLY A 172 -11.27 -11.11 -8.47
C GLY A 172 -10.05 -10.40 -9.04
N LEU A 173 -9.46 -11.01 -10.07
CA LEU A 173 -8.20 -10.59 -10.68
C LEU A 173 -8.30 -9.23 -11.40
N ASP A 174 -9.45 -8.97 -12.04
CA ASP A 174 -9.71 -7.70 -12.74
C ASP A 174 -9.70 -6.49 -11.80
N ALA A 175 -10.07 -6.69 -10.54
CA ALA A 175 -10.06 -5.63 -9.53
C ALA A 175 -8.66 -5.08 -9.24
N VAL A 176 -7.62 -5.89 -9.51
CA VAL A 176 -6.23 -5.62 -9.13
C VAL A 176 -5.27 -5.61 -10.33
N SER A 177 -5.78 -5.84 -11.55
CA SER A 177 -5.00 -5.83 -12.79
C SER A 177 -4.78 -4.40 -13.32
N VAL A 178 -5.86 -3.72 -13.69
CA VAL A 178 -5.87 -2.34 -14.24
C VAL A 178 -6.98 -1.55 -13.57
N LEU A 179 -6.77 -0.34 -13.08
CA LEU A 179 -7.83 0.38 -12.35
C LEU A 179 -8.88 1.03 -13.26
N ALA A 180 -8.48 1.55 -14.42
CA ALA A 180 -9.35 2.21 -15.39
C ALA A 180 -9.15 1.63 -16.79
N PRO A 181 -9.78 0.49 -17.13
CA PRO A 181 -9.59 -0.17 -18.41
C PRO A 181 -10.04 0.74 -19.56
N GLY A 182 -9.34 0.69 -20.69
CA GLY A 182 -9.60 1.52 -21.86
C GLY A 182 -8.31 1.80 -22.65
N VAL A 183 -8.47 2.19 -23.92
CA VAL A 183 -7.35 2.35 -24.87
C VAL A 183 -6.27 3.32 -24.36
N VAL A 184 -6.68 4.41 -23.71
CA VAL A 184 -5.78 5.43 -23.15
C VAL A 184 -5.59 5.26 -21.64
N SER A 185 -6.69 5.11 -20.90
CA SER A 185 -6.68 5.05 -19.43
C SER A 185 -6.04 3.76 -18.87
N GLY A 186 -6.08 2.66 -19.63
CA GLY A 186 -5.56 1.37 -19.19
C GLY A 186 -4.06 1.41 -18.94
N ARG A 187 -3.30 1.95 -19.90
CA ARG A 187 -1.83 2.06 -19.80
C ARG A 187 -1.36 2.88 -18.60
N LEU A 188 -2.14 3.89 -18.22
CA LEU A 188 -1.82 4.81 -17.12
C LEU A 188 -2.24 4.28 -15.74
N SER A 189 -2.99 3.18 -15.69
CA SER A 189 -3.60 2.66 -14.46
C SER A 189 -3.33 1.17 -14.22
N ARG A 190 -2.26 0.65 -14.83
CA ARG A 190 -1.77 -0.72 -14.62
C ARG A 190 -1.29 -0.90 -13.18
N VAL A 191 -1.71 -2.00 -12.56
CA VAL A 191 -1.27 -2.42 -11.23
C VAL A 191 -0.52 -3.75 -11.39
N PHE A 192 -1.23 -4.89 -11.34
CA PHE A 192 -0.64 -6.20 -11.57
C PHE A 192 -0.74 -6.68 -13.02
N GLU A 193 -1.34 -5.92 -13.95
CA GLU A 193 -1.48 -6.35 -15.36
C GLU A 193 -0.17 -6.91 -15.95
N PRO A 194 1.00 -6.24 -15.85
CA PRO A 194 2.23 -6.77 -16.45
C PRO A 194 2.66 -8.12 -15.86
N LEU A 195 2.46 -8.29 -14.55
CA LEU A 195 2.70 -9.58 -13.90
C LEU A 195 1.70 -10.63 -14.40
N ILE A 196 0.41 -10.29 -14.37
CA ILE A 196 -0.66 -11.22 -14.74
C ILE A 196 -0.43 -11.71 -16.16
N ASP A 197 -0.09 -10.81 -17.09
CA ASP A 197 0.23 -11.14 -18.47
C ASP A 197 1.41 -12.10 -18.57
N LEU A 198 2.48 -11.89 -17.79
CA LEU A 198 3.62 -12.80 -17.73
C LEU A 198 3.24 -14.19 -17.19
N LEU A 199 2.48 -14.23 -16.08
CA LEU A 199 2.04 -15.47 -15.46
C LEU A 199 1.12 -16.28 -16.37
N VAL A 200 0.21 -15.61 -17.07
CA VAL A 200 -0.76 -16.25 -17.97
C VAL A 200 -0.08 -16.68 -19.26
N SER A 201 0.68 -15.78 -19.90
CA SER A 201 1.21 -15.99 -21.26
C SER A 201 2.42 -16.94 -21.29
N HIS A 202 3.25 -16.93 -20.25
CA HIS A 202 4.50 -17.69 -20.23
C HIS A 202 4.50 -18.83 -19.20
N LEU A 203 3.67 -18.72 -18.16
CA LEU A 203 3.71 -19.64 -17.02
C LEU A 203 2.39 -20.41 -16.81
N ARG A 204 1.45 -20.32 -17.77
CA ARG A 204 0.19 -21.09 -17.82
C ARG A 204 -0.68 -20.94 -16.56
N TYR A 205 -0.63 -19.79 -15.91
CA TYR A 205 -1.57 -19.47 -14.83
C TYR A 205 -2.93 -19.11 -15.40
N GLU A 206 -3.99 -19.43 -14.67
CA GLU A 206 -5.38 -19.20 -15.06
C GLU A 206 -6.11 -18.45 -13.94
N GLY A 207 -6.76 -17.34 -14.31
CA GLY A 207 -7.59 -16.55 -13.41
C GLY A 207 -8.74 -17.38 -12.83
N GLY A 208 -8.91 -17.35 -11.51
CA GLY A 208 -9.96 -18.09 -10.82
C GLY A 208 -9.68 -19.59 -10.62
N ARG A 209 -8.57 -20.11 -11.16
CA ARG A 209 -8.10 -21.48 -10.92
C ARG A 209 -6.77 -21.52 -10.18
N SER A 210 -5.72 -20.91 -10.72
CA SER A 210 -4.37 -20.90 -10.15
C SER A 210 -3.85 -19.49 -9.86
N LEU A 211 -4.54 -18.45 -10.33
CA LEU A 211 -4.22 -17.05 -10.07
C LEU A 211 -5.44 -16.29 -9.53
N PHE A 212 -5.25 -15.61 -8.41
CA PHE A 212 -6.32 -14.94 -7.68
C PHE A 212 -5.91 -13.52 -7.29
N GLY A 213 -6.82 -12.56 -7.44
CA GLY A 213 -6.65 -11.20 -6.95
C GLY A 213 -7.60 -10.89 -5.80
N ILE A 214 -7.12 -10.17 -4.79
CA ILE A 214 -7.92 -9.78 -3.63
C ILE A 214 -8.09 -8.26 -3.62
N GLY A 215 -9.21 -7.79 -4.18
CA GLY A 215 -9.67 -6.42 -3.97
C GLY A 215 -10.14 -6.19 -2.53
N TYR A 216 -9.83 -5.02 -1.98
CA TYR A 216 -10.24 -4.59 -0.65
C TYR A 216 -10.41 -3.07 -0.59
N ASP A 217 -11.25 -2.57 0.32
CA ASP A 217 -11.43 -1.12 0.50
C ASP A 217 -10.24 -0.53 1.26
N TRP A 218 -9.24 -0.14 0.50
CA TRP A 218 -7.97 0.41 0.95
C TRP A 218 -8.07 1.74 1.71
N ARG A 219 -9.28 2.30 1.90
CA ARG A 219 -9.52 3.48 2.76
C ARG A 219 -9.71 3.10 4.23
N LEU A 220 -10.14 1.87 4.51
CA LEU A 220 -10.52 1.40 5.83
C LEU A 220 -9.34 0.90 6.68
N SER A 221 -9.53 0.84 7.99
CA SER A 221 -8.67 0.08 8.91
C SER A 221 -8.83 -1.44 8.65
N PRO A 222 -7.81 -2.27 8.95
CA PRO A 222 -7.95 -3.72 8.78
C PRO A 222 -9.13 -4.28 9.59
N ARG A 223 -9.34 -3.78 10.82
CA ARG A 223 -10.53 -4.09 11.63
C ARG A 223 -11.83 -3.86 10.85
N ARG A 224 -12.01 -2.67 10.29
CA ARG A 224 -13.24 -2.35 9.55
C ARG A 224 -13.36 -3.08 8.22
N MET A 225 -12.25 -3.37 7.53
CA MET A 225 -12.28 -4.25 6.37
C MET A 225 -12.87 -5.61 6.73
N GLN A 226 -12.51 -6.16 7.90
CA GLN A 226 -13.09 -7.41 8.38
C GLN A 226 -14.55 -7.29 8.83
N GLU A 227 -14.88 -6.28 9.64
CA GLU A 227 -16.23 -6.09 10.18
C GLU A 227 -17.25 -5.77 9.07
N ARG A 228 -16.87 -4.95 8.08
CA ARG A 228 -17.76 -4.49 7.01
C ARG A 228 -17.82 -5.43 5.82
N ASP A 229 -16.67 -5.89 5.34
CA ASP A 229 -16.57 -6.61 4.07
C ASP A 229 -16.15 -8.08 4.24
N GLY A 230 -15.79 -8.51 5.46
CA GLY A 230 -15.30 -9.86 5.70
C GLY A 230 -13.96 -10.15 5.03
N THR A 231 -13.14 -9.13 4.74
CA THR A 231 -11.96 -9.22 3.86
C THR A 231 -11.00 -10.35 4.22
N PHE A 232 -10.69 -10.59 5.51
CA PHE A 232 -9.78 -11.66 5.91
C PHE A 232 -10.45 -13.03 5.93
N SER A 233 -11.77 -13.09 6.18
CA SER A 233 -12.53 -14.34 6.00
C SER A 233 -12.59 -14.75 4.54
N LYS A 234 -12.77 -13.78 3.63
CA LYS A 234 -12.69 -13.99 2.19
C LYS A 234 -11.28 -14.40 1.75
N LEU A 235 -10.23 -13.73 2.22
CA LEU A 235 -8.84 -14.11 1.93
C LEU A 235 -8.55 -15.56 2.36
N LYS A 236 -8.97 -15.96 3.57
CA LYS A 236 -8.87 -17.34 4.04
C LYS A 236 -9.56 -18.31 3.07
N ALA A 237 -10.80 -18.02 2.69
CA ALA A 237 -11.58 -18.88 1.80
C ALA A 237 -10.97 -18.99 0.39
N VAL A 238 -10.44 -17.89 -0.16
CA VAL A 238 -9.73 -17.91 -1.45
C VAL A 238 -8.48 -18.77 -1.38
N ILE A 239 -7.69 -18.66 -0.31
CA ILE A 239 -6.49 -19.49 -0.13
C ILE A 239 -6.89 -20.97 -0.03
N GLU A 240 -7.88 -21.32 0.78
CA GLU A 240 -8.35 -22.71 0.91
C GLU A 240 -8.84 -23.27 -0.43
N ARG A 241 -9.62 -22.48 -1.16
CA ARG A 241 -10.13 -22.86 -2.48
C ARG A 241 -9.01 -23.02 -3.51
N ALA A 242 -8.04 -22.11 -3.50
CA ALA A 242 -6.89 -22.16 -4.39
C ALA A 242 -6.07 -23.44 -4.15
N VAL A 243 -5.81 -23.78 -2.88
CA VAL A 243 -5.08 -24.99 -2.49
C VAL A 243 -5.86 -26.25 -2.89
N GLU A 244 -7.18 -26.26 -2.69
CA GLU A 244 -8.04 -27.37 -3.12
C GLU A 244 -7.99 -27.57 -4.65
N LEU A 245 -8.06 -26.50 -5.43
CA LEU A 245 -8.06 -26.59 -6.90
C LEU A 245 -6.73 -27.07 -7.49
N ASN A 246 -5.62 -26.75 -6.83
CA ASN A 246 -4.28 -27.00 -7.35
C ASN A 246 -3.53 -28.10 -6.60
N GLN A 247 -4.10 -28.62 -5.51
CA GLN A 247 -3.49 -29.62 -4.63
C GLN A 247 -2.10 -29.22 -4.15
N ARG A 248 -1.85 -27.90 -4.03
CA ARG A 248 -0.58 -27.31 -3.61
C ARG A 248 -0.80 -26.08 -2.74
N PRO A 249 0.05 -25.87 -1.72
CA PRO A 249 0.01 -24.66 -0.90
C PRO A 249 0.25 -23.40 -1.76
N ALA A 250 -0.41 -22.30 -1.39
CA ALA A 250 -0.40 -21.06 -2.16
C ALA A 250 0.86 -20.21 -1.95
N VAL A 251 1.22 -19.44 -2.96
CA VAL A 251 2.15 -18.32 -2.87
C VAL A 251 1.35 -17.04 -2.65
N ILE A 252 1.64 -16.34 -1.56
CA ILE A 252 1.04 -15.03 -1.29
C ILE A 252 1.99 -13.96 -1.80
N MET A 253 1.53 -13.11 -2.71
CA MET A 253 2.32 -12.00 -3.23
C MET A 253 1.65 -10.68 -2.90
N ALA A 254 2.35 -9.83 -2.17
CA ALA A 254 1.80 -8.59 -1.66
C ALA A 254 2.67 -7.39 -2.01
N HIS A 255 2.02 -6.30 -2.42
CA HIS A 255 2.69 -5.04 -2.75
C HIS A 255 2.33 -3.92 -1.77
N SER A 256 3.33 -3.15 -1.33
CA SER A 256 3.16 -1.98 -0.47
C SER A 256 2.27 -2.29 0.75
N MET A 257 1.15 -1.57 0.95
CA MET A 257 0.20 -1.82 2.05
C MET A 257 -0.39 -3.24 2.07
N GLY A 258 -0.39 -3.97 0.95
CA GLY A 258 -0.79 -5.38 0.91
C GLY A 258 0.06 -6.24 1.85
N ASN A 259 1.32 -5.87 2.09
CA ASN A 259 2.18 -6.58 3.05
C ASN A 259 1.67 -6.43 4.49
N LEU A 260 1.06 -5.29 4.82
CA LEU A 260 0.41 -5.10 6.12
C LEU A 260 -0.87 -5.94 6.24
N MET A 261 -1.60 -6.13 5.14
CA MET A 261 -2.73 -7.08 5.08
C MET A 261 -2.29 -8.50 5.41
N VAL A 262 -1.14 -8.95 4.89
CA VAL A 262 -0.59 -10.27 5.20
C VAL A 262 -0.27 -10.41 6.68
N GLY A 263 0.43 -9.42 7.27
CA GLY A 263 0.74 -9.43 8.70
C GLY A 263 -0.52 -9.48 9.57
N TYR A 264 -1.50 -8.63 9.28
CA TYR A 264 -2.76 -8.61 10.03
C TYR A 264 -3.58 -9.88 9.81
N PHE A 265 -3.62 -10.43 8.60
CA PHE A 265 -4.30 -11.69 8.31
C PHE A 265 -3.79 -12.82 9.20
N VAL A 266 -2.48 -12.91 9.38
CA VAL A 266 -1.84 -13.94 10.21
C VAL A 266 -2.25 -13.81 11.67
N ASP A 267 -2.26 -12.60 12.22
CA ASP A 267 -2.69 -12.32 13.61
C ASP A 267 -4.19 -12.55 13.79
N TRP A 268 -5.00 -12.07 12.85
CA TRP A 268 -6.44 -12.27 12.82
C TRP A 268 -6.79 -13.75 12.74
N LEU A 269 -6.08 -14.52 11.92
CA LEU A 269 -6.29 -15.96 11.77
C LEU A 269 -5.95 -16.68 13.08
N TYR A 270 -4.87 -16.30 13.76
CA TYR A 270 -4.54 -16.84 15.08
C TYR A 270 -5.67 -16.57 16.08
N LYS A 271 -6.20 -15.34 16.11
CA LYS A 271 -7.34 -14.98 16.97
C LYS A 271 -8.62 -15.75 16.63
N LYS A 272 -8.87 -16.01 15.36
CA LYS A 272 -10.04 -16.78 14.89
C LYS A 272 -9.93 -18.26 15.22
N ILE A 273 -8.73 -18.85 15.13
CA ILE A 273 -8.50 -20.27 15.41
C ILE A 273 -8.37 -20.53 16.93
N GLY A 274 -7.75 -19.62 17.68
CA GLY A 274 -7.59 -19.71 19.13
C GLY A 274 -6.50 -20.70 19.61
N SER A 275 -6.13 -21.68 18.79
CA SER A 275 -5.03 -22.64 19.07
C SER A 275 -3.79 -22.36 18.22
N ARG A 276 -2.63 -22.23 18.88
CA ARG A 276 -1.33 -22.05 18.21
C ARG A 276 -0.97 -23.24 17.32
N ALA A 277 -1.27 -24.46 17.76
CA ALA A 277 -0.95 -25.67 17.01
C ALA A 277 -1.77 -25.73 15.72
N GLU A 278 -3.10 -25.52 15.81
CA GLU A 278 -3.99 -25.55 14.65
C GLU A 278 -3.72 -24.41 13.68
N TRP A 279 -3.40 -23.21 14.19
CA TRP A 279 -3.01 -22.07 13.36
C TRP A 279 -1.73 -22.33 12.58
N ARG A 280 -0.69 -22.89 13.21
CA ARG A 280 0.54 -23.28 12.49
C ARG A 280 0.27 -24.40 11.49
N ALA A 281 -0.58 -25.36 11.84
CA ALA A 281 -0.98 -26.43 10.93
C ALA A 281 -1.79 -25.92 9.74
N TRP A 282 -2.63 -24.90 9.94
CA TRP A 282 -3.33 -24.24 8.83
C TRP A 282 -2.32 -23.55 7.91
N ILE A 283 -1.40 -22.75 8.46
CA ILE A 283 -0.39 -22.04 7.67
C ILE A 283 0.47 -23.03 6.88
N GLY A 284 1.00 -24.07 7.53
CA GLY A 284 1.86 -25.07 6.88
C GLY A 284 1.18 -25.88 5.79
N ARG A 285 -0.15 -26.02 5.84
CA ARG A 285 -0.94 -26.69 4.78
C ARG A 285 -1.30 -25.78 3.61
N HIS A 286 -1.44 -24.48 3.86
CA HIS A 286 -2.06 -23.57 2.89
C HIS A 286 -1.12 -22.55 2.28
N ILE A 287 0.01 -22.23 2.92
CA ILE A 287 0.92 -21.18 2.46
C ILE A 287 2.32 -21.77 2.31
N PHE A 288 2.82 -21.74 1.08
CA PHE A 288 4.15 -22.20 0.72
C PHE A 288 5.18 -21.08 0.91
N SER A 289 4.95 -19.98 0.22
CA SER A 289 5.86 -18.84 0.15
C SER A 289 5.10 -17.52 0.27
N TYR A 290 5.78 -16.53 0.82
CA TYR A 290 5.34 -15.15 0.88
C TYR A 290 6.34 -14.26 0.18
N VAL A 291 5.86 -13.57 -0.85
CA VAL A 291 6.59 -12.57 -1.61
C VAL A 291 6.15 -11.19 -1.16
N ALA A 292 7.08 -10.44 -0.60
CA ALA A 292 6.88 -9.10 -0.07
C ALA A 292 7.52 -8.05 -0.99
N LEU A 293 6.69 -7.34 -1.76
CA LEU A 293 7.13 -6.30 -2.71
C LEU A 293 6.99 -4.92 -2.07
N GLY A 294 8.11 -4.22 -1.87
CA GLY A 294 8.12 -2.84 -1.34
C GLY A 294 7.40 -2.71 0.00
N ALA A 295 7.65 -3.64 0.94
CA ALA A 295 6.89 -3.76 2.17
C ALA A 295 7.20 -2.65 3.20
N PRO A 296 6.24 -1.78 3.58
CA PRO A 296 6.45 -0.72 4.56
C PRO A 296 6.30 -1.26 5.99
N LEU A 297 7.11 -2.25 6.38
CA LEU A 297 6.99 -2.97 7.66
C LEU A 297 7.21 -2.07 8.90
N LEU A 298 7.89 -0.94 8.71
CA LEU A 298 8.10 0.12 9.72
C LEU A 298 7.23 1.36 9.46
N GLY A 299 6.32 1.31 8.50
CA GLY A 299 5.65 2.49 7.95
C GLY A 299 6.54 3.32 7.04
N ALA A 300 6.03 4.46 6.59
CA ALA A 300 6.74 5.38 5.70
C ALA A 300 6.47 6.84 6.10
N ALA A 301 7.50 7.69 6.10
CA ALA A 301 7.31 9.11 6.41
C ALA A 301 6.31 9.76 5.44
N GLY A 302 6.30 9.35 4.17
CA GLY A 302 5.35 9.83 3.17
C GLY A 302 3.88 9.59 3.50
N ALA A 303 3.55 8.65 4.37
CA ALA A 303 2.17 8.46 4.83
C ALA A 303 1.65 9.63 5.69
N LEU A 304 2.54 10.50 6.19
CA LEU A 304 2.17 11.66 7.00
C LEU A 304 1.72 12.85 6.14
N LYS A 305 2.27 13.01 4.93
CA LYS A 305 1.98 14.12 4.03
C LYS A 305 0.47 14.28 3.72
N PRO A 306 -0.26 13.20 3.36
CA PRO A 306 -1.72 13.21 3.22
C PRO A 306 -2.50 13.88 4.36
N SER A 307 -2.08 13.64 5.61
CA SER A 307 -2.78 14.20 6.78
C SER A 307 -2.40 15.66 7.07
N VAL A 308 -1.22 16.09 6.64
CA VAL A 308 -0.68 17.43 6.92
C VAL A 308 -1.06 18.42 5.83
N SER A 309 -0.69 18.16 4.58
CA SER A 309 -0.89 19.08 3.44
C SER A 309 -1.81 18.51 2.35
N GLY A 310 -1.93 17.18 2.29
CA GLY A 310 -2.61 16.46 1.22
C GLY A 310 -1.62 15.94 0.19
N GLU A 311 -1.97 14.82 -0.46
CA GLU A 311 -1.20 14.26 -1.55
C GLU A 311 -2.11 13.96 -2.75
N THR A 312 -1.79 14.58 -3.89
CA THR A 312 -2.63 14.42 -5.08
C THR A 312 -2.33 13.13 -5.83
N PHE A 313 -1.16 12.53 -5.62
CA PHE A 313 -0.66 11.37 -6.38
C PHE A 313 -0.70 11.60 -7.91
N GLY A 314 -0.61 12.85 -8.35
CA GLY A 314 -0.72 13.24 -9.76
C GLY A 314 -2.15 13.21 -10.33
N LEU A 315 -3.17 13.04 -9.49
CA LEU A 315 -4.58 13.19 -9.85
C LEU A 315 -4.92 14.67 -10.03
N GLN A 316 -6.01 14.93 -10.76
CA GLN A 316 -6.53 16.28 -11.03
C GLN A 316 -7.29 16.87 -9.82
N LEU A 317 -6.66 16.88 -8.65
CA LEU A 317 -7.20 17.43 -7.39
C LEU A 317 -6.31 18.57 -6.88
N THR A 318 -6.87 19.49 -6.11
CA THR A 318 -6.05 20.39 -5.28
C THR A 318 -5.52 19.63 -4.06
N GLU A 319 -4.41 20.08 -3.47
CA GLU A 319 -3.90 19.50 -2.21
C GLU A 319 -4.94 19.58 -1.08
N GLU A 320 -5.76 20.64 -1.06
CA GLU A 320 -6.84 20.80 -0.09
C GLU A 320 -7.95 19.76 -0.28
N GLN A 321 -8.37 19.50 -1.52
CA GLN A 321 -9.34 18.45 -1.84
C GLN A 321 -8.80 17.07 -1.47
N ALA A 322 -7.54 16.79 -1.83
CA ALA A 322 -6.85 15.54 -1.49
C ALA A 322 -6.78 15.35 0.03
N ARG A 323 -6.30 16.36 0.76
CA ARG A 323 -6.21 16.34 2.22
C ARG A 323 -7.57 16.11 2.87
N SER A 324 -8.61 16.82 2.42
CA SER A 324 -9.97 16.66 2.93
C SER A 324 -10.48 15.23 2.79
N MET A 325 -10.15 14.56 1.67
CA MET A 325 -10.46 13.15 1.44
C MET A 325 -9.61 12.22 2.32
N GLU A 326 -8.29 12.38 2.30
CA GLU A 326 -7.34 11.49 2.99
C GLU A 326 -7.44 11.55 4.51
N LEU A 327 -7.84 12.70 5.06
CA LEU A 327 -8.14 12.83 6.49
C LEU A 327 -9.24 11.86 6.93
N THR A 328 -10.16 11.50 6.04
CA THR A 328 -11.21 10.50 6.36
C THR A 328 -10.73 9.05 6.29
N PHE A 329 -9.63 8.74 5.61
CA PHE A 329 -9.14 7.37 5.43
C PHE A 329 -8.42 6.89 6.69
N ASP A 330 -8.81 5.76 7.26
CA ASP A 330 -8.11 5.22 8.44
C ASP A 330 -6.83 4.51 8.08
N SER A 331 -6.76 3.93 6.88
CA SER A 331 -5.59 3.21 6.39
C SER A 331 -4.34 4.09 6.31
N THR A 332 -4.48 5.43 6.24
CA THR A 332 -3.33 6.34 6.31
C THR A 332 -2.57 6.15 7.63
N HIS A 333 -3.27 5.87 8.74
CA HIS A 333 -2.62 5.57 10.02
C HIS A 333 -1.85 4.27 9.99
N TRP A 334 -2.31 3.30 9.21
CA TRP A 334 -1.68 1.98 9.17
C TRP A 334 -0.27 2.02 8.58
N LEU A 335 -0.03 2.98 7.70
CA LEU A 335 1.25 3.26 7.04
C LEU A 335 2.12 4.25 7.84
N ASN A 336 1.65 4.78 8.98
CA ASN A 336 2.45 5.69 9.79
C ASN A 336 3.76 5.03 10.26
N PRO A 337 4.85 5.80 10.35
CA PRO A 337 6.10 5.36 10.95
C PRO A 337 5.92 4.76 12.35
N ARG A 338 6.54 3.61 12.58
CA ARG A 338 6.42 2.84 13.83
C ARG A 338 7.74 2.82 14.58
N ARG A 339 7.64 3.00 15.88
CA ARG A 339 8.79 2.86 16.76
C ARG A 339 9.36 1.45 16.70
N THR A 340 10.67 1.34 16.52
CA THR A 340 11.42 0.09 16.76
C THR A 340 12.23 0.19 18.05
N THR A 341 12.18 -0.86 18.86
CA THR A 341 12.99 -0.97 20.09
C THR A 341 14.34 -1.64 19.83
N SER A 342 14.58 -2.17 18.63
CA SER A 342 15.83 -2.83 18.28
C SER A 342 16.97 -1.83 18.23
N ARG A 343 18.02 -2.07 19.03
CA ARG A 343 19.27 -1.28 18.97
C ARG A 343 19.98 -1.41 17.62
N ARG A 344 19.76 -2.52 16.87
CA ARG A 344 20.34 -2.79 15.54
C ARG A 344 19.58 -2.10 14.40
N HIS A 345 18.29 -1.81 14.58
CA HIS A 345 17.44 -1.12 13.60
C HIS A 345 17.09 0.30 14.03
N ARG A 346 17.85 0.90 14.95
CA ARG A 346 17.69 2.32 15.19
C ARG A 346 17.98 3.05 13.88
N LEU A 347 17.02 3.87 13.44
CA LEU A 347 17.14 4.83 12.32
C LEU A 347 18.18 5.93 12.62
N THR A 348 19.28 5.59 13.30
CA THR A 348 20.33 6.49 13.78
C THR A 348 21.69 6.16 13.15
N ARG A 349 21.75 5.19 12.23
CA ARG A 349 22.89 5.05 11.31
C ARG A 349 22.54 5.86 10.06
N GLY A 350 23.44 6.74 9.63
CA GLY A 350 23.13 7.80 8.66
C GLY A 350 22.46 9.00 9.34
N ASN A 351 22.67 10.22 8.83
CA ASN A 351 22.20 11.49 9.42
C ASN A 351 20.66 11.68 9.32
N TRP A 352 19.90 10.64 9.64
CA TRP A 352 18.45 10.62 9.58
C TRP A 352 17.83 11.70 10.48
N PRO A 353 16.78 12.38 10.00
CA PRO A 353 16.17 13.46 10.74
C PRO A 353 15.48 12.94 12.01
N LYS A 354 15.75 13.59 13.15
CA LYS A 354 15.05 13.32 14.41
C LYS A 354 13.55 13.62 14.32
N ASP A 355 13.21 14.65 13.55
CA ASP A 355 11.84 15.13 13.36
C ASP A 355 11.37 14.75 11.97
N LEU A 356 10.27 14.00 11.90
CA LEU A 356 9.64 13.57 10.64
C LEU A 356 8.82 14.71 10.03
N ILE A 357 8.24 15.56 10.87
CA ILE A 357 7.43 16.71 10.46
C ILE A 357 7.91 17.94 11.23
N ARG A 358 8.21 19.03 10.52
CA ARG A 358 8.40 20.36 11.09
C ARG A 358 7.41 21.32 10.47
N ILE A 359 6.78 22.16 11.28
CA ILE A 359 5.82 23.15 10.81
C ILE A 359 6.22 24.52 11.33
N ARG A 360 6.54 25.42 10.40
CA ARG A 360 6.84 26.82 10.67
C ARG A 360 5.54 27.63 10.72
N PRO A 361 5.25 28.31 11.84
CA PRO A 361 4.06 29.16 11.96
C PRO A 361 4.21 30.47 11.20
N HIS A 362 3.10 31.20 11.07
CA HIS A 362 3.01 32.49 10.35
C HIS A 362 3.87 33.61 10.97
N SER A 363 3.90 33.71 12.31
CA SER A 363 4.66 34.76 13.01
C SER A 363 6.13 34.38 13.20
N ARG A 364 7.05 35.32 12.92
CA ARG A 364 8.47 35.24 13.31
C ARG A 364 8.70 35.03 14.82
N SER A 365 7.69 35.30 15.65
CA SER A 365 7.76 35.11 17.11
C SER A 365 7.29 33.73 17.59
N ASN A 366 6.62 32.94 16.75
CA ASN A 366 6.13 31.62 17.16
C ASN A 366 7.16 30.53 16.84
N ARG A 367 7.43 29.67 17.82
CA ARG A 367 8.41 28.60 17.71
C ARG A 367 7.95 27.55 16.70
N THR A 368 8.83 27.15 15.78
CA THR A 368 8.63 25.97 14.93
C THR A 368 8.26 24.77 15.80
N VAL A 369 7.19 24.07 15.43
CA VAL A 369 6.80 22.81 16.05
C VAL A 369 7.40 21.65 15.27
N ALA A 370 7.79 20.61 15.97
CA ALA A 370 8.46 19.45 15.39
C ALA A 370 7.90 18.18 16.01
N PHE A 371 7.79 17.13 15.18
CA PHE A 371 7.22 15.83 15.57
C PHE A 371 8.16 14.73 15.12
N GLY A 372 8.64 13.95 16.08
CA GLY A 372 9.43 12.74 15.83
C GLY A 372 8.55 11.51 15.64
N ILE A 373 9.19 10.35 15.51
CA ILE A 373 8.50 9.06 15.37
C ILE A 373 7.62 8.74 16.58
N ASP A 374 8.04 9.11 17.78
CA ASP A 374 7.27 8.90 19.00
C ASP A 374 5.99 9.73 19.01
N ASP A 375 6.05 10.99 18.57
CA ASP A 375 4.88 11.87 18.46
C ASP A 375 3.88 11.39 17.42
N VAL A 376 4.34 10.73 16.37
CA VAL A 376 3.45 10.10 15.38
C VAL A 376 2.81 8.85 15.97
N ALA A 377 3.61 7.96 16.56
CA ALA A 377 3.17 6.67 17.07
C ALA A 377 2.20 6.81 18.26
N ASN A 378 2.39 7.79 19.13
CA ASN A 378 1.54 8.08 20.29
C ASN A 378 0.38 9.05 19.99
N GLY A 379 0.23 9.46 18.73
CA GLY A 379 -0.82 10.36 18.28
C GLY A 379 -0.61 11.86 18.58
N GLY A 380 0.55 12.26 19.12
CA GLY A 380 0.92 13.65 19.38
C GLY A 380 0.75 14.58 18.18
N LEU A 381 1.22 14.19 16.98
CA LEU A 381 1.02 14.97 15.74
C LEU A 381 -0.47 15.21 15.46
N PHE A 382 -1.28 14.16 15.48
CA PHE A 382 -2.71 14.26 15.16
C PHE A 382 -3.50 15.02 16.23
N ARG A 383 -3.08 14.91 17.49
CA ARG A 383 -3.64 15.70 18.60
C ARG A 383 -3.32 17.18 18.44
N TRP A 384 -2.10 17.51 18.03
CA TRP A 384 -1.70 18.88 17.73
C TRP A 384 -2.49 19.44 16.54
N LEU A 385 -2.60 18.70 15.43
CA LEU A 385 -3.39 19.12 14.26
C LEU A 385 -4.85 19.41 14.64
N LYS A 386 -5.46 18.56 15.48
CA LYS A 386 -6.79 18.80 16.04
C LYS A 386 -6.88 20.11 16.83
N GLN A 387 -5.95 20.32 17.77
CA GLN A 387 -5.93 21.52 18.60
C GLN A 387 -5.68 22.79 17.79
N ASP A 388 -4.85 22.69 16.74
CA ASP A 388 -4.56 23.78 15.82
C ASP A 388 -5.81 24.15 15.01
N ALA A 389 -6.47 23.16 14.39
CA ALA A 389 -7.71 23.37 13.64
C ALA A 389 -8.86 23.93 14.50
N MET A 390 -8.95 23.55 15.78
CA MET A 390 -9.97 24.06 16.71
C MET A 390 -9.82 25.55 17.04
N LYS A 391 -8.63 26.15 16.82
CA LYS A 391 -8.39 27.58 17.07
C LYS A 391 -8.71 28.46 15.86
N MET A 392 -9.12 27.87 14.75
CA MET A 392 -9.36 28.59 13.51
C MET A 392 -10.86 28.80 13.32
N ASP A 393 -11.27 30.06 13.24
CA ASP A 393 -12.66 30.41 12.97
C ASP A 393 -13.02 30.18 11.50
N SER A 394 -12.05 30.31 10.60
CA SER A 394 -12.23 30.26 9.15
C SER A 394 -12.19 28.86 8.53
N ILE A 395 -11.86 27.82 9.30
CA ILE A 395 -11.85 26.45 8.78
C ILE A 395 -13.28 25.91 8.62
N ASP A 396 -13.52 25.24 7.49
CA ASP A 396 -14.78 24.57 7.21
C ASP A 396 -15.09 23.47 8.25
N GLU A 397 -16.36 23.33 8.62
CA GLU A 397 -16.84 22.39 9.64
C GLU A 397 -16.51 20.93 9.29
N GLU A 398 -16.63 20.55 8.02
CA GLU A 398 -16.35 19.19 7.55
C GLU A 398 -14.87 18.88 7.69
N LEU A 399 -14.00 19.81 7.28
CA LEU A 399 -12.55 19.68 7.42
C LEU A 399 -12.13 19.66 8.90
N ARG A 400 -12.69 20.55 9.73
CA ARG A 400 -12.46 20.59 11.18
C ARG A 400 -12.80 19.25 11.82
N LEU A 401 -13.94 18.67 11.44
CA LEU A 401 -14.39 17.38 11.93
C LEU A 401 -13.48 16.23 11.44
N ALA A 402 -13.08 16.22 10.17
CA ALA A 402 -12.15 15.22 9.62
C ALA A 402 -10.80 15.24 10.35
N ILE A 403 -10.20 16.42 10.57
CA ILE A 403 -8.98 16.57 11.36
C ILE A 403 -9.19 16.10 12.79
N GLY A 404 -10.30 16.52 13.42
CA GLY A 404 -10.63 16.19 14.80
C GLY A 404 -10.81 14.68 15.04
N ASN A 405 -11.26 13.95 14.03
CA ASN A 405 -11.46 12.51 14.09
C ASN A 405 -10.21 11.68 13.83
N LYS A 406 -9.17 12.26 13.21
CA LYS A 406 -7.95 11.53 12.87
C LYS A 406 -7.29 10.88 14.09
N HIS A 407 -7.09 11.65 15.16
CA HIS A 407 -6.57 11.10 16.43
C HIS A 407 -7.49 10.03 17.04
N SER A 408 -8.80 10.23 16.99
CA SER A 408 -9.78 9.27 17.53
C SER A 408 -9.81 7.97 16.73
N ALA A 409 -9.67 8.05 15.40
CA ALA A 409 -9.58 6.90 14.50
C ALA A 409 -8.32 6.09 14.78
N LEU A 410 -7.16 6.73 14.94
CA LEU A 410 -5.92 6.03 15.33
C LEU A 410 -6.10 5.17 16.59
N ARG A 411 -6.75 5.74 17.61
CA ARG A 411 -7.03 5.03 18.86
C ARG A 411 -8.00 3.87 18.68
N ARG A 412 -9.19 4.15 18.12
CA ARG A 412 -10.30 3.19 18.01
C ARG A 412 -9.99 2.03 17.07
N GLU A 413 -9.32 2.33 15.95
CA GLU A 413 -9.12 1.37 14.85
C GLU A 413 -7.85 0.55 14.96
N PHE A 414 -6.86 1.05 15.71
CA PHE A 414 -5.56 0.39 15.80
C PHE A 414 -5.19 0.11 17.25
N TRP A 415 -5.18 1.09 18.15
CA TRP A 415 -4.75 0.83 19.53
C TRP A 415 -5.70 -0.09 20.31
N GLU A 416 -7.00 0.04 20.03
CA GLU A 416 -8.09 -0.72 20.66
C GLU A 416 -8.60 -1.86 19.75
N ASP A 417 -7.81 -2.27 18.75
CA ASP A 417 -8.18 -3.37 17.84
C ASP A 417 -8.24 -4.72 18.61
N PRO A 418 -9.34 -5.49 18.51
CA PRO A 418 -9.47 -6.79 19.18
C PRO A 418 -8.46 -7.85 18.72
N VAL A 419 -7.92 -7.74 17.50
CA VAL A 419 -6.84 -8.61 17.01
C VAL A 419 -5.52 -8.30 17.73
N GLY A 420 -5.36 -7.06 18.19
CA GLY A 420 -4.16 -6.54 18.85
C GLY A 420 -3.71 -5.26 18.16
N ASN A 421 -2.93 -4.42 18.86
CA ASN A 421 -2.51 -3.13 18.32
C ASN A 421 -1.45 -3.30 17.20
N PRO A 422 -1.81 -3.13 15.91
CA PRO A 422 -0.86 -3.30 14.82
C PRO A 422 0.17 -2.16 14.76
N MET A 423 -0.08 -1.04 15.45
CA MET A 423 0.82 0.12 15.52
C MET A 423 1.78 0.06 16.72
N LYS A 424 1.71 -0.97 17.57
CA LYS A 424 2.54 -1.10 18.78
C LYS A 424 4.04 -1.20 18.47
N GLY A 425 4.39 -1.69 17.28
CA GLY A 425 5.78 -1.85 16.86
C GLY A 425 5.89 -2.38 15.44
N PRO A 426 7.10 -2.83 15.04
CA PRO A 426 7.34 -3.42 13.74
C PRO A 426 6.45 -4.64 13.49
N VAL A 427 6.02 -4.82 12.24
CA VAL A 427 5.33 -6.05 11.82
C VAL A 427 6.26 -7.23 12.07
N GLN A 428 5.76 -8.25 12.77
CA GLN A 428 6.53 -9.47 13.03
C GLN A 428 6.64 -10.31 11.76
N ARG A 429 7.76 -11.00 11.58
CA ARG A 429 7.91 -11.95 10.48
C ARG A 429 6.82 -13.03 10.62
N PRO A 430 5.93 -13.20 9.63
CA PRO A 430 4.92 -14.26 9.67
C PRO A 430 5.59 -15.64 9.67
N PRO A 431 4.97 -16.68 10.25
CA PRO A 431 5.57 -18.01 10.40
C PRO A 431 5.49 -18.81 9.08
N PHE A 432 5.80 -18.18 7.96
CA PHE A 432 5.89 -18.80 6.65
C PHE A 432 7.29 -19.38 6.47
N LYS A 433 7.38 -20.56 5.83
CA LYS A 433 8.65 -21.26 5.61
C LYS A 433 9.57 -20.45 4.70
N HIS A 434 9.03 -19.98 3.58
CA HIS A 434 9.75 -19.21 2.59
C HIS A 434 9.22 -17.77 2.58
N VAL A 435 10.12 -16.81 2.74
CA VAL A 435 9.81 -15.38 2.69
C VAL A 435 10.84 -14.74 1.77
N ILE A 436 10.36 -14.14 0.68
CA ILE A 436 11.17 -13.37 -0.27
C ILE A 436 10.75 -11.92 -0.11
N ALA A 437 11.71 -11.02 0.05
CA ALA A 437 11.44 -9.59 0.20
C ALA A 437 12.24 -8.84 -0.85
N ALA A 438 11.52 -8.17 -1.74
CA ALA A 438 12.11 -7.39 -2.81
C ALA A 438 11.74 -5.91 -2.62
N TYR A 439 12.73 -5.04 -2.76
CA TYR A 439 12.60 -3.62 -2.55
C TYR A 439 13.55 -2.88 -3.49
N GLY A 440 13.18 -1.68 -3.90
CA GLY A 440 14.08 -0.84 -4.69
C GLY A 440 15.27 -0.40 -3.83
N VAL A 441 16.46 -0.57 -4.36
CA VAL A 441 17.69 0.06 -3.85
C VAL A 441 17.92 1.37 -4.59
N ASP A 442 18.62 2.32 -3.96
CA ASP A 442 19.04 3.58 -4.60
C ASP A 442 17.89 4.45 -5.14
N VAL A 443 16.67 4.24 -4.63
CA VAL A 443 15.51 5.06 -4.97
C VAL A 443 15.41 6.22 -3.97
N PRO A 444 15.46 7.49 -4.43
CA PRO A 444 15.28 8.65 -3.57
C PRO A 444 13.97 8.54 -2.78
N THR A 445 14.09 8.42 -1.45
CA THR A 445 12.95 8.14 -0.56
C THR A 445 12.78 9.27 0.44
N ASP A 446 11.60 9.87 0.50
CA ASP A 446 11.30 10.92 1.46
C ASP A 446 11.27 10.36 2.90
N VAL A 447 12.12 10.93 3.77
CA VAL A 447 12.28 10.53 5.17
C VAL A 447 11.73 11.54 6.17
N ALA A 448 11.54 12.81 5.77
CA ALA A 448 10.89 13.84 6.57
C ALA A 448 10.42 15.03 5.73
N TYR A 449 9.59 15.88 6.32
CA TYR A 449 9.00 17.04 5.66
C TYR A 449 9.02 18.29 6.52
N ARG A 450 9.19 19.43 5.87
CA ARG A 450 9.12 20.77 6.46
C ARG A 450 8.02 21.56 5.78
N TYR A 451 7.14 22.13 6.58
CA TYR A 451 5.99 22.88 6.11
C TYR A 451 6.01 24.31 6.62
N VAL A 452 5.38 25.20 5.87
CA VAL A 452 4.97 26.53 6.31
C VAL A 452 3.46 26.62 6.29
N ARG A 453 2.87 27.38 7.22
CA ARG A 453 1.43 27.66 7.18
C ARG A 453 1.09 28.57 6.00
N ASP A 454 0.03 28.25 5.26
CA ASP A 454 -0.52 29.10 4.19
C ASP A 454 -1.14 30.38 4.80
N ASN A 455 -0.78 31.54 4.26
CA ASN A 455 -1.27 32.83 4.75
C ASN A 455 -2.72 33.10 4.35
N ALA A 456 -3.11 32.72 3.12
CA ALA A 456 -4.44 32.94 2.59
C ALA A 456 -5.43 31.91 3.15
N ARG A 457 -4.95 30.69 3.41
CA ARG A 457 -5.73 29.59 3.98
C ARG A 457 -5.05 29.05 5.23
N PRO A 458 -5.22 29.69 6.41
CA PRO A 458 -4.51 29.31 7.63
C PRO A 458 -4.70 27.86 8.08
N TRP A 459 -5.76 27.18 7.63
CA TRP A 459 -6.01 25.76 7.86
C TRP A 459 -5.13 24.84 7.02
N GLN A 460 -4.43 25.33 6.01
CA GLN A 460 -3.58 24.57 5.10
C GLN A 460 -2.08 24.77 5.37
N PHE A 461 -1.30 23.76 5.01
CA PHE A 461 0.15 23.74 5.15
C PHE A 461 0.79 23.52 3.79
N LEU A 462 1.74 24.37 3.42
CA LEU A 462 2.50 24.28 2.17
C LEU A 462 3.80 23.54 2.43
N LEU A 463 4.12 22.56 1.59
CA LEU A 463 5.39 21.85 1.67
C LEU A 463 6.52 22.79 1.23
N GLU A 464 7.47 23.05 2.13
CA GLU A 464 8.62 23.92 1.88
C GLU A 464 9.86 23.08 1.51
N GLU A 465 10.11 22.00 2.24
CA GLU A 465 11.23 21.08 1.97
C GLU A 465 10.82 19.63 2.22
N SER A 466 11.21 18.71 1.34
CA SER A 466 11.24 17.26 1.66
C SER A 466 12.69 16.81 1.86
N LEU A 467 12.93 16.02 2.91
CA LEU A 467 14.23 15.42 3.16
C LEU A 467 14.24 14.02 2.56
N VAL A 468 15.22 13.74 1.73
CA VAL A 468 15.29 12.55 0.88
C VAL A 468 16.56 11.76 1.23
N GLU A 469 16.42 10.47 1.49
CA GLU A 469 17.56 9.56 1.61
C GLU A 469 18.19 9.32 0.24
N THR A 470 19.52 9.42 0.17
CA THR A 470 20.31 9.19 -1.03
C THR A 470 20.97 7.81 -1.01
N GLU A 471 21.49 7.37 -2.15
CA GLU A 471 22.14 6.06 -2.39
C GLU A 471 23.21 5.70 -1.34
N GLN A 472 23.92 6.70 -0.80
CA GLN A 472 24.97 6.51 0.20
C GLN A 472 24.48 6.60 1.66
N GLY A 473 23.16 6.55 1.90
CA GLY A 473 22.56 6.74 3.23
C GLY A 473 22.68 8.19 3.75
N GLY A 474 23.00 9.13 2.85
CA GLY A 474 22.97 10.56 3.10
C GLY A 474 21.54 11.09 3.10
N VAL A 475 21.33 12.30 3.62
CA VAL A 475 20.04 12.98 3.56
C VAL A 475 20.21 14.31 2.86
N TRP A 476 19.49 14.51 1.77
CA TRP A 476 19.46 15.75 1.00
C TRP A 476 18.12 16.47 1.18
N ALA A 477 18.13 17.80 1.11
CA ALA A 477 16.92 18.62 1.24
C ALA A 477 16.46 19.08 -0.15
N ASN A 478 15.29 18.61 -0.57
CA ASN A 478 14.61 19.06 -1.77
C ASN A 478 13.70 20.25 -1.45
N ARG A 479 14.03 21.44 -1.96
CA ARG A 479 13.22 22.65 -1.75
C ARG A 479 12.09 22.73 -2.77
N HIS A 480 10.89 22.98 -2.28
CA HIS A 480 9.69 23.20 -3.09
C HIS A 480 9.40 24.70 -3.12
N LEU A 481 9.09 25.23 -4.31
CA LEU A 481 8.68 26.62 -4.45
C LEU A 481 7.32 26.80 -3.77
N THR A 482 7.29 27.53 -2.66
CA THR A 482 6.04 27.96 -2.01
C THR A 482 5.61 29.29 -2.63
N ASP A 483 5.00 29.22 -3.81
CA ASP A 483 4.49 30.44 -4.46
C ASP A 483 3.30 30.96 -3.66
N SER A 484 3.52 32.02 -2.89
CA SER A 484 2.48 32.74 -2.13
C SER A 484 2.08 34.04 -2.84
N SER A 485 2.40 34.16 -4.14
CA SER A 485 2.21 35.37 -4.94
C SER A 485 1.41 35.17 -6.23
N GLN A 486 0.27 34.47 -6.18
CA GLN A 486 -0.81 34.60 -7.18
C GLN A 486 -2.17 34.81 -6.52
#